data_AF-A0A6J6UMN1-F1
#
_entry.id   AF-A0A6J6UMN1-F1
#
_cell.length_a   1.000
_cell.length_b   1.000
_cell.length_c   1.000
_cell.angle_alpha   90.00
_cell.angle_beta   90.00
_cell.angle_gamma   90.00
#
_symmetry.space_group_name_H-M   'P 1'
#
loop_
_entity.id
_entity.type
_entity.pdbx_description
1 polymer ?
#
loop_
_entity_poly.entity_id
_entity_poly.type
_entity_poly.pdbx_seq_one_letter_code
_entity_poly.pdbx_strand_id
1 'polypeptide(L)'
;MNPTSDLEFDAEPPRYRCTACGNLTRFEVTVLRRTRAFHHFTVGGELSIEDLVVLDEEYESVLCRWCGTGSSVVVIQSEQIEPDQTEPDQTEPDQTEGETLGAESGV
;
A
#
# COMPACT_ATOMS: atom_id res chain seq x y z
N MET A 1 -21.91 -2.48 25.30
CA MET A 1 -21.21 -1.21 25.59
C MET A 1 -19.72 -1.53 25.66
N ASN A 2 -19.02 -1.42 24.53
CA ASN A 2 -17.56 -1.53 24.47
C ASN A 2 -17.03 -0.13 24.21
N PRO A 3 -16.45 0.57 25.21
CA PRO A 3 -15.95 1.94 25.02
C PRO A 3 -14.52 1.99 24.45
N THR A 4 -14.12 1.00 23.63
CA THR A 4 -12.73 0.84 23.16
C THR A 4 -12.65 0.63 21.65
N SER A 5 -13.55 1.25 20.88
CA SER A 5 -13.52 1.19 19.41
C SER A 5 -13.08 2.52 18.78
N ASP A 6 -12.89 3.58 19.57
CA ASP A 6 -12.52 4.91 19.06
C ASP A 6 -11.00 5.18 19.02
N LEU A 7 -10.16 4.18 19.32
CA LEU A 7 -8.70 4.27 19.24
C LEU A 7 -8.12 3.14 18.38
N GLU A 8 -8.73 2.87 17.22
CA GLU A 8 -8.11 2.07 16.17
C GLU A 8 -6.91 2.87 15.62
N PHE A 9 -5.71 2.58 16.15
CA PHE A 9 -4.44 3.05 15.58
C PHE A 9 -4.06 2.17 14.38
N ASP A 10 -4.99 2.02 13.42
CA ASP A 10 -4.70 1.55 12.05
C ASP A 10 -4.21 2.73 11.20
N ALA A 11 -3.30 3.53 11.76
CA ALA A 11 -2.63 4.56 10.99
C ALA A 11 -1.66 3.86 10.03
N GLU A 12 -2.01 3.85 8.74
CA GLU A 12 -1.10 3.41 7.68
C GLU A 12 0.25 4.13 7.86
N PRO A 13 1.39 3.42 7.73
CA PRO A 13 2.70 4.05 7.90
C PRO A 13 2.84 5.24 6.94
N PRO A 14 3.40 6.37 7.40
CA PRO A 14 3.54 7.56 6.58
C PRO A 14 4.41 7.29 5.37
N ARG A 15 4.09 7.97 4.27
CA ARG A 15 4.89 7.93 3.05
C ARG A 15 5.98 8.98 3.09
N TYR A 16 7.12 8.68 2.48
CA TYR A 16 8.30 9.55 2.50
C TYR A 16 8.78 9.91 1.10
N ARG A 17 9.33 11.11 0.96
CA ARG A 17 10.08 11.57 -0.23
C ARG A 17 11.40 12.17 0.20
N CYS A 18 12.50 11.75 -0.43
CA CYS A 18 13.79 12.43 -0.28
C CYS A 18 13.87 13.58 -1.29
N THR A 19 13.94 14.83 -0.83
CA THR A 19 14.04 16.02 -1.69
C THR A 19 15.44 16.22 -2.26
N ALA A 20 16.47 15.55 -1.72
CA ALA A 20 17.84 15.62 -2.23
C ALA A 20 18.07 14.78 -3.49
N CYS A 21 17.48 13.58 -3.57
CA CYS A 21 17.71 12.66 -4.69
C CYS A 21 16.43 12.13 -5.37
N GLY A 22 15.25 12.48 -4.87
CA GLY A 22 13.96 12.07 -5.46
C GLY A 22 13.47 10.67 -5.07
N ASN A 23 14.19 9.93 -4.22
CA ASN A 23 13.77 8.60 -3.77
C ASN A 23 12.41 8.64 -3.05
N LEU A 24 11.55 7.68 -3.37
CA LEU A 24 10.19 7.52 -2.83
C LEU A 24 9.93 6.12 -2.24
N THR A 25 10.86 5.18 -2.41
CA THR A 25 10.57 3.75 -2.20
C THR A 25 11.49 3.06 -1.19
N ARG A 26 12.64 3.64 -0.84
CA ARG A 26 13.62 2.98 0.05
C ARG A 26 14.11 3.88 1.18
N PHE A 27 13.61 3.63 2.39
CA PHE A 27 13.98 4.35 3.60
C PHE A 27 14.26 3.36 4.73
N GLU A 28 15.17 3.74 5.62
CA GLU A 28 15.34 3.10 6.92
C GLU A 28 14.63 3.99 7.93
N VAL A 29 13.72 3.39 8.70
CA VAL A 29 12.82 4.08 9.62
C VAL A 29 13.01 3.48 11.00
N THR A 30 13.31 4.32 11.98
CA THR A 30 13.38 3.92 13.38
C THR A 30 12.14 4.45 14.10
N VAL A 31 11.44 3.55 14.80
CA VAL A 31 10.18 3.86 15.49
C VAL A 31 10.24 3.32 16.92
N LEU A 32 9.84 4.13 17.88
CA LEU A 32 9.54 3.71 19.24
C LEU A 32 8.05 3.40 19.34
N ARG A 33 7.69 2.15 19.65
CA ARG A 33 6.30 1.74 19.82
C ARG A 33 6.09 1.18 21.22
N ARG A 34 5.09 1.70 21.94
CA ARG A 34 4.64 1.17 23.23
C ARG A 34 3.35 0.40 23.04
N THR A 35 3.34 -0.87 23.38
CA THR A 35 2.17 -1.75 23.23
C THR A 35 1.78 -2.43 24.53
N ARG A 36 0.51 -2.83 24.62
CA ARG A 36 0.00 -3.76 25.62
C ARG A 36 -0.57 -4.97 24.88
N ALA A 37 -0.15 -6.17 25.25
CA ALA A 37 -0.61 -7.41 24.63
C ALA A 37 -1.24 -8.35 25.67
N PHE A 38 -2.31 -9.04 25.28
CA PHE A 38 -2.89 -10.12 26.07
C PHE A 38 -2.27 -11.46 25.64
N HIS A 39 -1.43 -12.01 26.51
CA HIS A 39 -0.73 -13.26 26.26
C HIS A 39 -1.55 -14.44 26.76
N HIS A 40 -1.81 -15.39 25.87
CA HIS A 40 -2.41 -16.67 26.21
C HIS A 40 -1.39 -17.78 25.94
N PHE A 41 -0.97 -18.46 27.00
CA PHE A 41 -0.12 -19.64 26.89
C PHE A 41 -0.97 -20.91 26.96
N THR A 42 -0.68 -21.86 26.07
CA THR A 42 -1.20 -23.22 26.22
C THR A 42 -0.55 -23.91 27.41
N VAL A 43 -1.15 -25.01 27.89
CA VAL A 43 -0.54 -25.85 28.95
C VAL A 43 0.84 -26.38 28.53
N GLY A 44 1.07 -26.58 27.23
CA GLY A 44 2.35 -27.00 26.66
C GLY A 44 3.39 -25.88 26.51
N GLY A 45 3.03 -24.62 26.82
CA GLY A 45 3.93 -23.47 26.80
C GLY A 45 3.96 -22.66 25.49
N GLU A 46 3.17 -23.04 24.49
CA GLU A 46 3.04 -22.27 23.24
C GLU A 46 2.34 -20.92 23.49
N LEU A 47 2.83 -19.83 22.89
CA LEU A 47 2.31 -18.48 23.08
C LEU A 47 1.40 -18.05 21.93
N SER A 48 0.21 -17.56 22.27
CA SER A 48 -0.65 -16.78 21.40
C SER A 48 -0.86 -15.37 21.97
N ILE A 49 -0.94 -14.36 21.10
CA ILE A 49 -1.36 -13.01 21.48
C ILE A 49 -2.79 -12.83 20.99
N GLU A 50 -3.76 -12.79 21.90
CA GLU A 50 -5.18 -12.70 21.48
C GLU A 50 -5.67 -11.26 21.29
N ASP A 51 -5.01 -10.30 21.93
CA ASP A 51 -5.29 -8.88 21.79
C ASP A 51 -3.99 -8.08 21.85
N LEU A 52 -3.85 -7.07 20.98
CA LEU A 52 -2.71 -6.17 20.92
C LEU A 52 -3.20 -4.74 20.75
N VAL A 53 -2.85 -3.90 21.72
CA VAL A 53 -3.19 -2.49 21.72
C VAL A 53 -1.90 -1.68 21.61
N VAL A 54 -1.81 -0.85 20.57
CA VAL A 54 -0.76 0.18 20.47
C VAL A 54 -1.18 1.37 21.32
N LEU A 55 -0.35 1.72 22.31
CA LEU A 55 -0.61 2.80 23.25
C LEU A 55 0.04 4.11 22.83
N ASP A 56 1.17 4.02 22.11
CA ASP A 56 1.96 5.15 21.66
C ASP A 56 2.90 4.74 20.53
N GLU A 57 3.16 5.66 19.61
CA GLU A 57 4.07 5.46 18.47
C GLU A 57 4.79 6.76 18.10
N GLU A 58 6.11 6.72 18.10
CA GLU A 58 6.97 7.87 17.78
C GLU A 58 7.99 7.48 16.70
N TYR A 59 8.06 8.26 15.61
CA TYR A 59 9.04 8.08 14.53
C TYR A 59 10.32 8.86 14.87
N GLU A 60 11.35 8.16 15.33
CA GLU A 60 12.59 8.78 15.81
C GLU A 60 13.47 9.29 14.66
N SER A 61 13.60 8.51 13.59
CA SER A 61 14.45 8.90 12.46
C SER A 61 14.06 8.22 11.15
N VAL A 62 14.35 8.90 10.04
CA VAL A 62 14.14 8.38 8.68
C VAL A 62 15.36 8.71 7.83
N LEU A 63 15.99 7.68 7.27
CA LEU A 63 17.20 7.79 6.45
C LEU A 63 16.90 7.34 5.02
N CYS A 64 17.23 8.18 4.03
CA CYS A 64 17.17 7.77 2.64
C CYS A 64 18.27 6.74 2.35
N ARG A 65 17.91 5.51 1.98
CA ARG A 65 18.87 4.44 1.68
C ARG A 65 19.55 4.56 0.32
N TRP A 66 19.15 5.55 -0.48
CA TRP A 66 19.80 5.86 -1.76
C TRP A 66 20.98 6.82 -1.58
N CYS A 67 20.75 8.01 -1.05
CA CYS A 67 21.79 9.03 -0.89
C CYS A 67 22.38 9.11 0.53
N GLY A 68 21.80 8.42 1.52
CA GLY A 68 22.29 8.37 2.89
C GLY A 68 21.94 9.60 3.75
N THR A 69 21.05 10.48 3.29
CA THR A 69 20.67 11.69 4.02
C THR A 69 19.33 11.51 4.74
N GLY A 70 19.23 11.98 5.98
CA GLY A 70 17.97 12.05 6.74
C GLY A 70 17.32 13.43 6.72
N SER A 71 18.10 14.51 6.73
CA SER A 71 17.59 15.89 6.80
C SER A 71 16.79 16.36 5.58
N SER A 72 16.92 15.65 4.45
CA SER A 72 16.20 15.94 3.22
C SER A 72 14.98 15.02 3.01
N VAL A 73 14.61 14.23 4.01
CA VAL A 73 13.41 13.38 3.94
C VAL A 73 12.21 14.14 4.47
N VAL A 74 11.13 14.15 3.70
CA VAL A 74 9.85 14.76 4.08
C VAL A 74 8.74 13.71 4.03
N VAL A 75 7.78 13.83 4.95
CA VAL A 75 6.54 13.04 4.90
C VAL A 75 5.64 13.62 3.82
N ILE A 76 5.02 12.76 3.01
CA ILE A 76 4.04 13.13 1.98
C ILE A 76 2.68 12.52 2.33
N GLN A 77 1.61 13.25 2.02
CA GLN A 77 0.25 12.76 2.22
C GLN A 77 -0.11 11.69 1.18
N SER A 78 -0.84 10.66 1.60
CA SER A 78 -1.30 9.56 0.74
C SER A 78 -2.32 10.02 -0.32
N GLU A 79 -3.07 11.09 -0.08
CA GLU A 79 -4.09 11.62 -1.00
C GLU A 79 -3.54 12.26 -2.29
N GLN A 80 -2.24 12.56 -2.40
CA GLN A 80 -1.67 13.25 -3.57
C GLN A 80 -1.18 12.31 -4.68
N ILE A 81 -1.66 11.07 -4.71
CA ILE A 81 -1.27 10.08 -5.71
C ILE A 81 -2.54 9.71 -6.43
N GLU A 82 -2.92 10.55 -7.40
CA GLU A 82 -3.94 10.18 -8.36
C GLU A 82 -3.42 8.98 -9.15
N PRO A 83 -4.08 7.80 -9.07
CA PRO A 83 -3.69 6.67 -9.89
C PRO A 83 -3.84 7.07 -11.35
N ASP A 84 -2.78 6.88 -12.13
CA ASP A 84 -2.73 7.04 -13.57
C ASP A 84 -3.96 6.35 -14.19
N GLN A 85 -4.96 7.16 -14.56
CA GLN A 85 -6.14 6.71 -15.28
C GLN A 85 -5.76 6.57 -16.75
N THR A 86 -4.83 5.69 -17.08
CA THR A 86 -4.69 5.25 -18.47
C THR A 86 -5.75 4.18 -18.70
N GLU A 87 -6.91 4.68 -19.14
CA GLU A 87 -7.99 3.91 -19.74
C GLU A 87 -7.40 2.86 -20.71
N PRO A 88 -7.77 1.56 -20.61
CA PRO A 88 -7.26 0.58 -21.54
C PRO A 88 -7.81 0.89 -22.93
N ASP A 89 -6.89 1.10 -23.86
CA ASP A 89 -7.08 1.32 -25.30
C ASP A 89 -8.16 0.39 -25.89
N GLN A 90 -9.37 0.93 -26.03
CA GLN A 90 -10.48 0.32 -26.77
C GLN A 90 -10.32 0.68 -28.25
N THR A 91 -9.24 0.24 -28.91
CA THR A 91 -9.23 0.23 -30.38
C THR A 91 -9.98 -1.01 -30.84
N GLU A 92 -11.29 -0.85 -31.06
CA GLU A 92 -12.11 -1.77 -31.86
C GLU A 92 -11.64 -1.68 -33.32
N PRO A 93 -11.13 -2.76 -33.96
CA PRO A 93 -10.96 -2.74 -35.40
C PRO A 93 -12.26 -3.18 -36.06
N ASP A 94 -12.96 -2.16 -36.55
CA ASP A 94 -13.60 -2.01 -37.85
C ASP A 94 -14.25 -3.25 -38.52
N GLN A 95 -15.57 -3.14 -38.72
CA GLN A 95 -16.38 -4.05 -39.52
C GLN A 95 -16.24 -3.71 -41.00
N THR A 96 -15.66 -4.59 -41.82
CA THR A 96 -16.00 -4.79 -43.24
C THR A 96 -15.14 -5.98 -43.72
N GLU A 97 -15.70 -7.03 -44.31
CA GLU A 97 -15.94 -7.12 -45.74
C GLU A 97 -17.07 -8.14 -46.03
N GLY A 98 -18.09 -7.69 -46.76
CA GLY A 98 -18.98 -8.59 -47.46
C GLY A 98 -18.36 -9.00 -48.79
N GLU A 99 -18.32 -10.30 -49.07
CA GLU A 99 -18.08 -10.79 -50.42
C GLU A 99 -19.13 -11.85 -50.77
N THR A 100 -20.05 -11.42 -51.63
CA THR A 100 -21.00 -12.25 -52.37
C THR A 100 -20.29 -12.91 -53.57
N LEU A 101 -20.59 -14.17 -53.91
CA LEU A 101 -20.92 -14.69 -55.27
C LEU A 101 -20.58 -16.18 -55.48
N GLY A 102 -21.49 -16.88 -56.17
CA GLY A 102 -21.33 -18.21 -56.80
C GLY A 102 -22.39 -19.22 -56.30
N ALA A 103 -23.57 -19.40 -56.92
CA ALA A 103 -23.80 -20.16 -58.16
C ALA A 103 -23.05 -21.52 -58.14
N GLU A 104 -23.63 -22.71 -58.24
CA GLU A 104 -24.66 -23.17 -59.17
C GLU A 104 -24.95 -24.69 -58.97
N SER A 105 -26.16 -25.11 -59.36
CA SER A 105 -26.51 -26.41 -59.97
C SER A 105 -26.55 -27.72 -59.15
N GLY A 106 -27.69 -28.44 -59.24
CA GLY A 106 -27.69 -29.90 -59.34
C GLY A 106 -28.90 -30.64 -58.76
N VAL A 107 -29.91 -30.86 -59.63
CA VAL A 107 -30.92 -31.96 -59.69
C VAL A 107 -31.60 -32.43 -58.40
#